data_AF-A0A8T0WNP3-F1
#
_entry.id   AF-A0A8T0WNP3-F1
#
_cell.length_a   1.000
_cell.length_b   1.000
_cell.length_c   1.000
_cell.angle_alpha   90.00
_cell.angle_beta   90.00
_cell.angle_gamma   90.00
#
_symmetry.space_group_name_H-M   'P 1'
#
loop_
_entity.id
_entity.type
_entity.pdbx_description
1 polymer ?
#
loop_
_entity_poly.entity_id
_entity_poly.type
_entity_poly.pdbx_seq_one_letter_code
_entity_poly.pdbx_strand_id
1 'polypeptide(L)'
;PPPPGISLSPRTAPSRRRVVVSAVSTPRSSPAASSLERLHFVKYQGPGNDFIMVDNRDSSVPKLTPKQAAILCDRNYCIGADGVIFVMPRVNGAGYTMRMFNSDGSEPEMCGNGLHCFTRFIAELENLQGTNSSKIHTAAGLIIPEIQNDGQVDMGEPILSGPEIPTKLPATRNKAVVQAELEVEGSTWHVTCVNMGNPHCVTFGSKELKVLQVDDLKLSEIGPKFEHHEMFPARTNTEFVEAHTLKCEFGSVVLEQLLLVVLVLARLLLPLFLRAELSVNV
;
A
#
# COMPACT_ATOMS: atom_id res chain seq x y z
N PRO A 1 -23.36 -21.43 -56.12
CA PRO A 1 -22.78 -22.77 -56.43
C PRO A 1 -21.35 -22.60 -56.99
N PRO A 2 -20.36 -23.35 -56.47
CA PRO A 2 -18.96 -22.89 -56.37
C PRO A 2 -18.13 -23.19 -57.63
N PRO A 3 -16.88 -22.69 -57.68
CA PRO A 3 -15.78 -23.48 -58.23
C PRO A 3 -14.67 -23.73 -57.19
N PRO A 4 -13.79 -24.72 -57.45
CA PRO A 4 -13.09 -25.48 -56.42
C PRO A 4 -11.64 -25.05 -56.16
N GLY A 5 -11.24 -25.32 -54.91
CA GLY A 5 -9.91 -25.58 -54.35
C GLY A 5 -8.65 -25.28 -55.16
N ILE A 6 -7.89 -24.28 -54.70
CA ILE A 6 -6.46 -24.15 -54.95
C ILE A 6 -5.70 -24.78 -53.77
N SER A 7 -4.89 -25.79 -54.07
CA SER A 7 -4.00 -26.46 -53.13
C SER A 7 -2.88 -25.53 -52.65
N LEU A 8 -2.72 -25.40 -51.35
CA LEU A 8 -1.62 -24.68 -50.71
C LEU A 8 -0.33 -25.51 -50.75
N SER A 9 0.67 -25.06 -51.48
CA SER A 9 2.07 -25.52 -51.35
C SER A 9 2.69 -24.92 -50.07
N PRO A 10 3.49 -25.67 -49.29
CA PRO A 10 4.07 -25.15 -48.06
C PRO A 10 5.13 -24.08 -48.38
N ARG A 11 4.91 -22.84 -47.91
CA ARG A 11 5.96 -21.82 -47.90
C ARG A 11 6.96 -22.13 -46.80
N THR A 12 8.21 -22.26 -47.25
CA THR A 12 9.45 -22.40 -46.50
C THR A 12 9.56 -21.37 -45.36
N ALA A 13 9.97 -21.83 -44.17
CA ALA A 13 10.20 -20.99 -42.99
C ALA A 13 11.31 -19.93 -43.26
N PRO A 14 11.19 -18.70 -42.73
CA PRO A 14 12.23 -17.69 -42.92
C PRO A 14 13.45 -18.00 -42.04
N SER A 15 14.63 -18.01 -42.66
CA SER A 15 15.91 -18.20 -41.99
C SER A 15 16.17 -17.08 -40.98
N ARG A 16 16.48 -17.45 -39.73
CA ARG A 16 16.97 -16.50 -38.71
C ARG A 16 18.31 -15.91 -39.16
N ARG A 17 18.31 -14.64 -39.58
CA ARG A 17 19.56 -13.87 -39.75
C ARG A 17 20.14 -13.57 -38.38
N ARG A 18 21.25 -14.24 -38.01
CA ARG A 18 22.13 -13.80 -36.92
C ARG A 18 22.89 -12.57 -37.39
N VAL A 19 22.61 -11.41 -36.82
CA VAL A 19 23.48 -10.25 -36.94
C VAL A 19 24.56 -10.41 -35.86
N VAL A 20 25.80 -10.68 -36.29
CA VAL A 20 26.97 -10.65 -35.43
C VAL A 20 27.61 -9.27 -35.61
N VAL A 21 27.49 -8.40 -34.59
CA VAL A 21 28.27 -7.16 -34.53
C VAL A 21 29.51 -7.47 -33.70
N SER A 22 30.66 -7.54 -34.35
CA SER A 22 31.96 -7.63 -33.68
C SER A 22 32.41 -6.21 -33.34
N ALA A 23 32.41 -5.86 -32.05
CA ALA A 23 32.98 -4.60 -31.59
C ALA A 23 34.50 -4.77 -31.41
N VAL A 24 35.25 -3.97 -32.15
CA VAL A 24 36.71 -3.83 -32.08
C VAL A 24 37.10 -3.37 -30.68
N SER A 25 37.97 -4.12 -30.03
CA SER A 25 38.52 -3.82 -28.71
C SER A 25 39.66 -2.80 -28.83
N THR A 26 39.50 -1.64 -28.18
CA THR A 26 40.62 -0.78 -27.78
C THR A 26 40.72 -0.82 -26.26
N PRO A 27 41.89 -1.12 -25.66
CA PRO A 27 42.01 -1.23 -24.22
C PRO A 27 42.08 0.17 -23.61
N ARG A 28 40.96 0.65 -23.06
CA ARG A 28 40.99 1.71 -22.04
C ARG A 28 40.90 1.00 -20.69
N SER A 29 41.93 1.21 -19.88
CA SER A 29 42.01 0.75 -18.49
C SER A 29 40.75 1.13 -17.71
N SER A 30 39.92 0.14 -17.39
CA SER A 30 38.74 0.31 -16.54
C SER A 30 39.16 0.41 -15.07
N PRO A 31 38.60 1.36 -14.29
CA PRO A 31 38.60 1.22 -12.84
C PRO A 31 37.76 -0.02 -12.48
N ALA A 32 38.13 -0.69 -11.40
CA ALA A 32 37.57 -1.97 -10.96
C ALA A 32 36.04 -2.04 -11.12
N ALA A 33 35.56 -3.04 -11.87
CA ALA A 33 34.15 -3.34 -11.97
C ALA A 33 33.64 -3.72 -10.57
N SER A 34 32.86 -2.83 -9.95
CA SER A 34 31.99 -3.20 -8.85
C SER A 34 31.10 -4.33 -9.33
N SER A 35 31.03 -5.42 -8.57
CA SER A 35 30.05 -6.48 -8.82
C SER A 35 28.67 -5.87 -8.94
N LEU A 36 28.02 -6.02 -10.10
CA LEU A 36 26.61 -5.70 -10.29
C LEU A 36 25.82 -6.59 -9.33
N GLU A 37 25.37 -6.03 -8.21
CA GLU A 37 24.52 -6.75 -7.28
C GLU A 37 23.11 -6.81 -7.90
N ARG A 38 22.67 -8.04 -8.20
CA ARG A 38 21.30 -8.26 -8.65
C ARG A 38 20.36 -8.16 -7.47
N LEU A 39 19.33 -7.34 -7.61
CA LEU A 39 18.22 -7.32 -6.69
C LEU A 39 17.16 -8.34 -7.16
N HIS A 40 16.94 -9.34 -6.33
CA HIS A 40 15.78 -10.24 -6.45
C HIS A 40 14.63 -9.65 -5.65
N PHE A 41 13.45 -9.58 -6.28
CA PHE A 41 12.26 -9.03 -5.66
C PHE A 41 11.00 -9.70 -6.20
N VAL A 42 9.91 -9.55 -5.47
CA VAL A 42 8.57 -9.92 -5.93
C VAL A 42 7.71 -8.67 -5.93
N LYS A 43 6.94 -8.45 -6.98
CA LYS A 43 6.02 -7.31 -7.05
C LYS A 43 4.65 -7.75 -6.56
N TYR A 44 4.13 -7.02 -5.58
CA TYR A 44 2.77 -7.18 -5.05
C TYR A 44 1.97 -5.91 -5.26
N GLN A 45 0.65 -6.05 -5.22
CA GLN A 45 -0.26 -4.92 -5.26
C GLN A 45 -1.43 -5.16 -4.29
N GLY A 46 -1.61 -4.24 -3.34
CA GLY A 46 -2.86 -4.04 -2.61
C GLY A 46 -3.78 -3.13 -3.44
N PRO A 47 -5.07 -2.96 -3.11
CA PRO A 47 -6.05 -2.34 -4.00
C PRO A 47 -5.59 -0.97 -4.51
N GLY A 48 -5.07 -0.94 -5.75
CA GLY A 48 -4.49 0.23 -6.40
C GLY A 48 -3.06 0.61 -6.00
N ASN A 49 -2.46 0.04 -4.96
CA ASN A 49 -1.13 0.40 -4.44
C ASN A 49 -0.12 -0.75 -4.64
N ASP A 50 0.94 -0.52 -5.42
CA ASP A 50 1.93 -1.54 -5.79
C ASP A 50 3.30 -1.38 -5.11
N PHE A 51 3.88 -2.49 -4.68
CA PHE A 51 5.12 -2.54 -3.90
C PHE A 51 6.13 -3.53 -4.47
N ILE A 52 7.40 -3.15 -4.37
CA ILE A 52 8.54 -4.06 -4.58
C ILE A 52 8.87 -4.72 -3.24
N MET A 53 8.64 -6.03 -3.13
CA MET A 53 8.97 -6.81 -1.93
C MET A 53 10.35 -7.42 -2.04
N VAL A 54 11.19 -7.17 -1.04
CA VAL A 54 12.56 -7.66 -0.96
C VAL A 54 12.72 -8.51 0.29
N ASP A 55 13.15 -9.76 0.12
CA ASP A 55 13.61 -10.58 1.24
C ASP A 55 14.96 -10.03 1.72
N ASN A 56 14.97 -9.49 2.93
CA ASN A 56 16.12 -8.85 3.55
C ASN A 56 16.44 -9.49 4.91
N ARG A 57 15.99 -10.73 5.14
CA ARG A 57 16.15 -11.43 6.43
C ARG A 57 17.62 -11.76 6.73
N ASP A 58 18.46 -11.77 5.70
CA ASP A 58 19.90 -12.01 5.75
C ASP A 58 20.71 -10.82 6.30
N SER A 59 20.14 -9.61 6.39
CA SER A 59 20.86 -8.42 6.83
C SER A 59 19.98 -7.46 7.64
N SER A 60 20.55 -6.85 8.68
CA SER A 60 19.89 -5.78 9.45
C SER A 60 19.87 -4.42 8.71
N VAL A 61 20.61 -4.31 7.61
CA VAL A 61 20.65 -3.13 6.75
C VAL A 61 19.85 -3.41 5.48
N PRO A 62 18.93 -2.52 5.06
CA PRO A 62 18.21 -2.67 3.80
C PRO A 62 19.18 -2.79 2.62
N LYS A 63 18.94 -3.74 1.72
CA LYS A 63 19.73 -3.97 0.50
C LYS A 63 19.76 -2.78 -0.45
N LEU A 64 18.82 -1.85 -0.28
CA LEU A 64 18.75 -0.62 -1.07
C LEU A 64 18.88 0.58 -0.16
N THR A 65 19.56 1.61 -0.65
CA THR A 65 19.48 2.94 -0.05
C THR A 65 18.15 3.62 -0.41
N PRO A 66 17.69 4.60 0.38
CA PRO A 66 16.53 5.43 0.04
C PRO A 66 16.54 5.98 -1.39
N LYS A 67 17.71 6.43 -1.85
CA LYS A 67 17.90 6.96 -3.21
C LYS A 67 17.72 5.89 -4.28
N GLN A 68 18.23 4.68 -4.05
CA GLN A 68 18.05 3.56 -4.98
C GLN A 68 16.58 3.11 -5.02
N ALA A 69 15.90 3.07 -3.87
CA ALA A 69 14.47 2.77 -3.81
C ALA A 69 13.65 3.78 -4.64
N ALA A 70 13.91 5.09 -4.48
CA ALA A 70 13.25 6.13 -5.26
C ALA A 70 13.46 5.96 -6.79
N ILE A 71 14.68 5.61 -7.21
CA ILE A 71 14.98 5.31 -8.63
C ILE A 71 14.17 4.11 -9.12
N LEU A 72 14.15 3.00 -8.35
CA LEU A 72 13.44 1.79 -8.75
C LEU A 72 11.92 1.98 -8.81
N CYS A 73 11.38 2.87 -7.99
CA CYS A 73 9.98 3.25 -7.97
C CYS A 73 9.56 4.14 -9.16
N ASP A 74 10.50 4.67 -9.96
CA ASP A 74 10.15 5.41 -11.19
C ASP A 74 9.42 4.49 -12.18
N ARG A 75 8.19 4.88 -12.54
CA ARG A 75 7.30 4.08 -13.38
C ARG A 75 7.64 4.11 -14.87
N ASN A 76 8.41 5.09 -15.33
CA ASN A 76 8.74 5.26 -16.75
C ASN A 76 10.04 4.56 -17.12
N TYR A 77 11.04 4.66 -16.24
CA TYR A 77 12.40 4.24 -16.52
C TYR A 77 12.82 2.98 -15.76
N CYS A 78 12.07 2.58 -14.73
CA CYS A 78 12.40 1.46 -13.85
C CYS A 78 11.20 0.53 -13.65
N ILE A 79 11.17 -0.22 -12.53
CA ILE A 79 10.13 -1.22 -12.24
C ILE A 79 8.77 -0.55 -12.05
N GLY A 80 8.79 0.64 -11.41
CA GLY A 80 7.60 1.38 -11.03
C GLY A 80 6.91 0.76 -9.83
N ALA A 81 6.73 1.52 -8.75
CA ALA A 81 5.97 1.11 -7.57
C ALA A 81 5.69 2.35 -6.71
N ASP A 82 4.72 2.25 -5.81
CA ASP A 82 4.49 3.28 -4.78
C ASP A 82 5.51 3.21 -3.64
N GLY A 83 6.17 2.06 -3.48
CA GLY A 83 7.30 1.91 -2.56
C GLY A 83 8.00 0.56 -2.62
N VAL A 84 9.08 0.45 -1.86
CA VAL A 84 9.85 -0.78 -1.63
C VAL A 84 9.70 -1.22 -0.19
N ILE A 85 9.34 -2.48 0.04
CA ILE A 85 9.13 -3.05 1.36
C ILE A 85 10.15 -4.18 1.58
N PHE A 86 10.77 -4.17 2.77
CA PHE A 86 11.80 -5.11 3.16
C PHE A 86 11.33 -6.00 4.30
N VAL A 87 11.50 -7.32 4.13
CA VAL A 87 11.38 -8.30 5.22
C VAL A 87 12.71 -8.35 5.95
N MET A 88 12.80 -7.66 7.08
CA MET A 88 14.02 -7.54 7.89
C MET A 88 14.13 -8.69 8.91
N PRO A 89 15.33 -8.98 9.44
CA PRO A 89 15.51 -9.93 10.53
C PRO A 89 14.70 -9.57 11.78
N ARG A 90 14.48 -10.56 12.64
CA ARG A 90 13.67 -10.47 13.86
C ARG A 90 14.26 -9.48 14.86
N VAL A 91 13.42 -8.64 15.44
CA VAL A 91 13.78 -7.68 16.51
C VAL A 91 12.77 -7.81 17.66
N ASN A 92 13.22 -7.65 18.91
CA ASN A 92 12.37 -7.59 20.10
C ASN A 92 11.36 -8.75 20.26
N GLY A 93 11.74 -9.96 19.83
CA GLY A 93 10.86 -11.15 19.91
C GLY A 93 9.72 -11.17 18.89
N ALA A 94 9.68 -10.24 17.93
CA ALA A 94 8.79 -10.31 16.78
C ALA A 94 9.21 -11.44 15.83
N GLY A 95 8.24 -11.99 15.09
CA GLY A 95 8.50 -13.01 14.07
C GLY A 95 9.20 -12.44 12.84
N TYR A 96 8.96 -11.16 12.52
CA TYR A 96 9.55 -10.41 11.41
C TYR A 96 9.62 -8.92 11.75
N THR A 97 10.41 -8.16 10.98
CA THR A 97 10.40 -6.70 11.02
C THR A 97 10.14 -6.16 9.62
N MET A 98 9.27 -5.18 9.50
CA MET A 98 8.93 -4.52 8.24
C MET A 98 9.57 -3.13 8.22
N ARG A 99 10.29 -2.84 7.14
CA ARG A 99 10.73 -1.49 6.80
C ARG A 99 10.29 -1.16 5.39
N MET A 100 10.10 0.13 5.11
CA MET A 100 9.60 0.57 3.82
C MET A 100 10.29 1.87 3.39
N PHE A 101 10.53 2.01 2.10
CA PHE A 101 10.80 3.30 1.48
C PHE A 101 9.70 3.63 0.48
N ASN A 102 9.14 4.83 0.58
CA ASN A 102 8.21 5.39 -0.40
C ASN A 102 8.91 5.65 -1.74
N SER A 103 8.14 5.94 -2.77
CA SER A 103 8.63 6.31 -4.11
C SER A 103 9.51 7.58 -4.12
N ASP A 104 9.39 8.46 -3.12
CA ASP A 104 10.26 9.62 -2.92
C ASP A 104 11.51 9.32 -2.08
N GLY A 105 11.65 8.08 -1.59
CA GLY A 105 12.73 7.62 -0.71
C GLY A 105 12.51 7.89 0.78
N SER A 106 11.40 8.53 1.18
CA SER A 106 11.08 8.69 2.60
C SER A 106 10.73 7.34 3.26
N GLU A 107 11.00 7.19 4.55
CA GLU A 107 10.66 5.98 5.32
C GLU A 107 9.41 6.24 6.17
N PRO A 108 8.22 5.72 5.77
CA PRO A 108 7.01 5.86 6.57
C PRO A 108 7.02 4.92 7.78
N GLU A 109 6.26 5.27 8.80
CA GLU A 109 6.16 4.45 10.02
C GLU A 109 5.39 3.14 9.79
N MET A 110 4.33 3.20 8.97
CA MET A 110 3.45 2.08 8.64
C MET A 110 2.75 2.30 7.29
N CYS A 111 2.45 1.20 6.60
CA CYS A 111 1.62 1.20 5.40
C CYS A 111 0.66 0.00 5.45
N GLY A 112 -0.65 0.26 5.58
CA GLY A 112 -1.66 -0.80 5.72
C GLY A 112 -1.70 -1.73 4.49
N ASN A 113 -1.81 -1.14 3.28
CA ASN A 113 -1.75 -1.88 2.01
C ASN A 113 -0.44 -2.68 1.86
N GLY A 114 0.67 -2.10 2.31
CA GLY A 114 1.96 -2.74 2.36
C GLY A 114 1.98 -3.95 3.31
N LEU A 115 1.37 -3.81 4.50
CA LEU A 115 1.31 -4.88 5.51
C LEU A 115 0.49 -6.08 5.03
N HIS A 116 -0.60 -5.86 4.29
CA HIS A 116 -1.35 -6.94 3.64
C HIS A 116 -0.46 -7.75 2.70
N CYS A 117 0.22 -7.05 1.79
CA CYS A 117 1.11 -7.68 0.82
C CYS A 117 2.29 -8.36 1.51
N PHE A 118 2.84 -7.74 2.55
CA PHE A 118 3.95 -8.26 3.35
C PHE A 118 3.58 -9.55 4.08
N THR A 119 2.39 -9.60 4.69
CA THR A 119 1.90 -10.78 5.42
C THR A 119 1.76 -11.96 4.45
N ARG A 120 1.21 -11.72 3.26
CA ARG A 120 1.13 -12.72 2.19
C ARG A 120 2.52 -13.15 1.70
N PHE A 121 3.42 -12.21 1.49
CA PHE A 121 4.79 -12.48 1.03
C PHE A 121 5.55 -13.38 2.01
N ILE A 122 5.43 -13.14 3.32
CA ILE A 122 6.01 -14.02 4.34
C ILE A 122 5.42 -15.43 4.28
N ALA A 123 4.09 -15.55 4.19
CA ALA A 123 3.45 -16.86 4.12
C ALA A 123 3.94 -17.66 2.90
N GLU A 124 4.20 -16.99 1.78
CA GLU A 124 4.77 -17.64 0.60
C GLU A 124 6.24 -18.02 0.79
N LEU A 125 7.06 -17.15 1.39
CA LEU A 125 8.47 -17.45 1.70
C LEU A 125 8.65 -18.62 2.66
N GLU A 126 7.77 -18.74 3.65
CA GLU A 126 7.80 -19.76 4.70
C GLU A 126 6.92 -20.97 4.37
N ASN A 127 6.26 -20.95 3.21
CA ASN A 127 5.29 -21.97 2.77
C ASN A 127 4.19 -22.28 3.81
N LEU A 128 3.69 -21.23 4.49
CA LEU A 128 2.62 -21.32 5.47
C LEU A 128 1.29 -21.57 4.76
N GLN A 129 0.50 -22.50 5.32
CA GLN A 129 -0.81 -22.89 4.81
C GLN A 129 -1.88 -22.65 5.86
N GLY A 130 -3.06 -22.23 5.41
CA GLY A 130 -4.21 -21.95 6.27
C GLY A 130 -4.03 -20.71 7.17
N THR A 131 -4.88 -20.62 8.20
CA THR A 131 -4.87 -19.48 9.13
C THR A 131 -3.57 -19.40 9.91
N ASN A 132 -2.87 -18.27 9.84
CA ASN A 132 -1.62 -18.02 10.54
C ASN A 132 -1.52 -16.56 10.97
N SER A 133 -1.15 -16.34 12.23
CA SER A 133 -0.83 -15.02 12.76
C SER A 133 0.67 -14.86 12.97
N SER A 134 1.20 -13.67 12.74
CA SER A 134 2.63 -13.39 12.91
C SER A 134 2.83 -12.01 13.53
N LYS A 135 3.72 -11.95 14.52
CA LYS A 135 4.11 -10.68 15.14
C LYS A 135 5.09 -9.94 14.22
N ILE A 136 4.70 -8.77 13.75
CA ILE A 136 5.50 -7.94 12.85
C ILE A 136 5.85 -6.64 13.57
N HIS A 137 7.14 -6.36 13.68
CA HIS A 137 7.62 -5.07 14.18
C HIS A 137 7.67 -4.06 13.04
N THR A 138 7.03 -2.92 13.23
CA THR A 138 7.06 -1.75 12.32
C THR A 138 7.58 -0.54 13.08
N ALA A 139 7.86 0.56 12.38
CA ALA A 139 8.23 1.81 13.05
C ALA A 139 7.07 2.40 13.88
N ALA A 140 5.81 2.11 13.52
CA ALA A 140 4.63 2.41 14.33
C ALA A 140 4.43 1.48 15.55
N GLY A 141 5.24 0.44 15.70
CA GLY A 141 5.14 -0.53 16.78
C GLY A 141 4.82 -1.95 16.32
N LEU A 142 4.37 -2.78 17.28
CA LEU A 142 4.07 -4.19 17.04
C LEU A 142 2.66 -4.37 16.48
N ILE A 143 2.54 -5.00 15.32
CA ILE A 143 1.26 -5.36 14.69
C ILE A 143 1.21 -6.89 14.56
N ILE A 144 0.03 -7.47 14.72
CA ILE A 144 -0.18 -8.92 14.66
C ILE A 144 -1.25 -9.23 13.62
N PRO A 145 -0.92 -9.17 12.32
CA PRO A 145 -1.89 -9.58 11.32
C PRO A 145 -2.10 -11.09 11.33
N GLU A 146 -3.31 -11.49 10.93
CA GLU A 146 -3.71 -12.88 10.76
C GLU A 146 -4.15 -13.11 9.32
N ILE A 147 -3.46 -14.01 8.61
CA ILE A 147 -3.92 -14.51 7.32
C ILE A 147 -5.05 -15.49 7.59
N GLN A 148 -6.16 -15.32 6.88
CA GLN A 148 -7.32 -16.20 6.88
C GLN A 148 -7.23 -17.25 5.76
N ASN A 149 -8.02 -18.32 5.86
CA ASN A 149 -8.01 -19.41 4.89
C ASN A 149 -8.40 -18.98 3.46
N ASP A 150 -9.15 -17.90 3.32
CA ASP A 150 -9.54 -17.32 2.04
C ASP A 150 -8.51 -16.31 1.49
N GLY A 151 -7.39 -16.13 2.18
CA GLY A 151 -6.32 -15.21 1.82
C GLY A 151 -6.52 -13.77 2.31
N GLN A 152 -7.59 -13.48 3.05
CA GLN A 152 -7.76 -12.20 3.71
C GLN A 152 -6.73 -12.02 4.83
N VAL A 153 -6.46 -10.77 5.20
CA VAL A 153 -5.55 -10.44 6.30
C VAL A 153 -6.30 -9.56 7.27
N ASP A 154 -6.53 -10.08 8.48
CA ASP A 154 -7.03 -9.33 9.61
C ASP A 154 -5.91 -8.47 10.19
N MET A 155 -6.17 -7.19 10.39
CA MET A 155 -5.21 -6.19 10.88
C MET A 155 -5.29 -5.97 12.40
N GLY A 156 -6.23 -6.65 13.06
CA GLY A 156 -6.53 -6.47 14.47
C GLY A 156 -7.49 -5.31 14.75
N GLU A 157 -7.66 -5.00 16.03
CA GLU A 157 -8.66 -4.03 16.47
C GLU A 157 -8.17 -2.57 16.33
N PRO A 158 -9.03 -1.66 15.83
CA PRO A 158 -8.74 -0.24 15.78
C PRO A 158 -8.63 0.39 17.18
N ILE A 159 -7.70 1.33 17.34
CA ILE A 159 -7.66 2.22 18.50
C ILE A 159 -8.63 3.39 18.25
N LEU A 160 -9.70 3.43 19.03
CA LEU A 160 -10.77 4.45 18.92
C LEU A 160 -10.69 5.53 20.01
N SER A 161 -9.89 5.30 21.05
CA SER A 161 -9.73 6.21 22.18
C SER A 161 -9.04 7.49 21.69
N GLY A 162 -9.78 8.60 21.64
CA GLY A 162 -9.29 9.91 21.19
C GLY A 162 -7.97 10.33 21.83
N PRO A 163 -7.74 10.13 23.14
CA PRO A 163 -6.45 10.42 23.78
C PRO A 163 -5.27 9.56 23.30
N GLU A 164 -5.53 8.39 22.73
CA GLU A 164 -4.51 7.47 22.18
C GLU A 164 -4.29 7.70 20.67
N ILE A 165 -5.15 8.48 20.05
CA ILE A 165 -4.95 9.02 18.71
C ILE A 165 -4.19 10.35 18.89
N PRO A 166 -3.14 10.64 18.11
CA PRO A 166 -2.44 11.93 18.18
C PRO A 166 -3.30 13.05 17.56
N THR A 167 -4.42 13.36 18.21
CA THR A 167 -5.36 14.43 17.86
C THR A 167 -5.64 15.30 19.09
N LYS A 168 -5.79 16.60 18.86
CA LYS A 168 -6.24 17.57 19.87
C LYS A 168 -7.75 17.71 19.90
N LEU A 169 -8.48 17.03 19.00
CA LEU A 169 -9.93 17.09 18.96
C LEU A 169 -10.51 16.48 20.24
N PRO A 170 -11.50 17.13 20.86
CA PRO A 170 -12.14 16.58 22.04
C PRO A 170 -12.91 15.31 21.68
N ALA A 171 -12.87 14.33 22.57
CA ALA A 171 -13.71 13.14 22.44
C ALA A 171 -15.19 13.52 22.55
N THR A 172 -15.99 13.11 21.58
CA THR A 172 -17.42 13.42 21.50
C THR A 172 -18.30 12.26 21.95
N ARG A 173 -17.83 11.00 21.81
CA ARG A 173 -18.62 9.81 22.12
C ARG A 173 -17.75 8.70 22.70
N ASN A 174 -18.03 8.27 23.94
CA ASN A 174 -17.34 7.13 24.58
C ASN A 174 -15.81 7.21 24.52
N LYS A 175 -15.22 8.39 24.78
CA LYS A 175 -13.79 8.71 24.63
C LYS A 175 -13.25 8.72 23.19
N ALA A 176 -14.06 8.39 22.19
CA ALA A 176 -13.70 8.51 20.77
C ALA A 176 -14.08 9.88 20.19
N VAL A 177 -13.37 10.28 19.15
CA VAL A 177 -13.68 11.45 18.33
C VAL A 177 -14.57 10.98 17.18
N VAL A 178 -15.87 11.19 17.31
CA VAL A 178 -16.89 10.72 16.35
C VAL A 178 -17.74 11.91 15.91
N GLN A 179 -17.77 12.18 14.60
CA GLN A 179 -18.50 13.32 14.03
C GLN A 179 -18.18 14.65 14.73
N ALA A 180 -16.93 14.84 15.14
CA ALA A 180 -16.47 16.09 15.74
C ALA A 180 -16.37 17.17 14.66
N GLU A 181 -16.64 18.42 15.04
CA GLU A 181 -16.46 19.57 14.15
C GLU A 181 -14.95 19.90 14.03
N LEU A 182 -14.47 20.01 12.79
CA LEU A 182 -13.12 20.46 12.42
C LEU A 182 -13.24 21.58 11.40
N GLU A 183 -12.72 22.77 11.72
CA GLU A 183 -12.71 23.89 10.78
C GLU A 183 -11.51 23.79 9.84
N VAL A 184 -11.76 23.63 8.54
CA VAL A 184 -10.72 23.61 7.51
C VAL A 184 -11.09 24.64 6.45
N GLU A 185 -10.24 25.65 6.26
CA GLU A 185 -10.48 26.79 5.35
C GLU A 185 -11.82 27.52 5.53
N GLY A 186 -12.27 27.65 6.77
CA GLY A 186 -13.52 28.34 7.08
C GLY A 186 -14.78 27.52 6.80
N SER A 187 -14.65 26.28 6.33
CA SER A 187 -15.74 25.30 6.30
C SER A 187 -15.65 24.37 7.52
N THR A 188 -16.79 24.09 8.15
CA THR A 188 -16.87 23.13 9.26
C THR A 188 -17.11 21.72 8.72
N TRP A 189 -16.14 20.83 8.93
CA TRP A 189 -16.20 19.43 8.55
C TRP A 189 -16.59 18.55 9.73
N HIS A 190 -17.34 17.48 9.48
CA HIS A 190 -17.58 16.45 10.49
C HIS A 190 -16.59 15.31 10.30
N VAL A 191 -15.73 15.09 11.29
CA VAL A 191 -14.64 14.12 11.22
C VAL A 191 -14.76 13.07 12.31
N THR A 192 -14.31 11.87 12.00
CA THR A 192 -14.15 10.76 12.94
C THR A 192 -12.69 10.34 12.90
N CYS A 193 -12.04 10.29 14.06
CA CYS A 193 -10.64 9.91 14.14
C CYS A 193 -10.51 8.47 14.62
N VAL A 194 -9.64 7.72 13.96
CA VAL A 194 -9.30 6.34 14.30
C VAL A 194 -7.81 6.12 14.11
N ASN A 195 -7.23 5.16 14.83
CA ASN A 195 -5.82 4.82 14.67
C ASN A 195 -5.69 3.30 14.45
N MET A 196 -5.03 2.94 13.35
CA MET A 196 -4.76 1.55 12.94
C MET A 196 -3.27 1.20 13.05
N GLY A 197 -2.51 1.97 13.83
CA GLY A 197 -1.05 2.03 13.83
C GLY A 197 -0.53 3.39 13.34
N ASN A 198 -1.30 4.09 12.53
CA ASN A 198 -1.11 5.49 12.15
C ASN A 198 -2.46 6.26 12.23
N PRO A 199 -2.42 7.60 12.42
CA PRO A 199 -3.64 8.40 12.56
C PRO A 199 -4.43 8.53 11.26
N HIS A 200 -5.73 8.31 11.34
CA HIS A 200 -6.70 8.47 10.27
C HIS A 200 -7.80 9.46 10.67
N CYS A 201 -8.19 10.32 9.73
CA CYS A 201 -9.22 11.32 9.85
C CYS A 201 -10.26 11.09 8.74
N VAL A 202 -11.38 10.48 9.12
CA VAL A 202 -12.43 10.09 8.18
C VAL A 202 -13.54 11.13 8.18
N THR A 203 -13.94 11.61 7.00
CA THR A 203 -15.06 12.53 6.84
C THR A 203 -16.06 12.05 5.80
N PHE A 204 -17.35 12.24 6.10
CA PHE A 204 -18.47 11.93 5.20
C PHE A 204 -19.07 13.19 4.56
N GLY A 205 -18.56 14.37 4.92
CA GLY A 205 -19.16 15.63 4.53
C GLY A 205 -18.82 16.77 5.46
N SER A 206 -19.14 17.96 4.98
CA SER A 206 -19.13 19.17 5.78
C SER A 206 -20.54 19.49 6.29
N LYS A 207 -20.65 20.52 7.13
CA LYS A 207 -21.94 21.07 7.57
C LYS A 207 -22.79 21.56 6.40
N GLU A 208 -22.15 22.00 5.32
CA GLU A 208 -22.76 22.51 4.08
C GLU A 208 -22.98 21.39 3.07
N LEU A 209 -22.02 20.46 2.93
CA LEU A 209 -22.11 19.27 2.09
C LEU A 209 -22.39 18.03 2.92
N LYS A 210 -23.68 17.69 3.09
CA LYS A 210 -24.10 16.49 3.83
C LYS A 210 -23.72 15.17 3.17
N VAL A 211 -23.52 15.18 1.84
CA VAL A 211 -23.10 14.01 1.06
C VAL A 211 -21.96 14.49 0.16
N LEU A 212 -20.80 13.85 0.28
CA LEU A 212 -19.67 14.11 -0.61
C LEU A 212 -19.90 13.42 -1.95
N GLN A 213 -19.55 14.11 -3.04
CA GLN A 213 -19.23 13.48 -4.31
C GLN A 213 -17.71 13.41 -4.35
N VAL A 214 -17.13 12.24 -4.06
CA VAL A 214 -15.68 12.14 -3.84
C VAL A 214 -14.88 12.44 -5.11
N ASP A 215 -15.42 12.10 -6.28
CA ASP A 215 -14.77 12.34 -7.57
C ASP A 215 -14.66 13.84 -7.93
N ASP A 216 -15.51 14.68 -7.34
CA ASP A 216 -15.50 16.13 -7.54
C ASP A 216 -14.54 16.85 -6.57
N LEU A 217 -14.02 16.14 -5.57
CA LEU A 217 -13.10 16.72 -4.59
C LEU A 217 -11.70 16.89 -5.18
N LYS A 218 -11.19 18.11 -5.09
CA LYS A 218 -9.80 18.41 -5.43
C LYS A 218 -8.85 17.99 -4.31
N LEU A 219 -8.53 16.70 -4.25
CA LEU A 219 -7.68 16.11 -3.20
C LEU A 219 -6.31 16.79 -3.07
N SER A 220 -5.71 17.24 -4.18
CA SER A 220 -4.44 17.98 -4.16
C SER A 220 -4.51 19.33 -3.46
N GLU A 221 -5.70 19.94 -3.39
CA GLU A 221 -5.92 21.21 -2.72
C GLU A 221 -6.35 20.99 -1.25
N ILE A 222 -7.30 20.08 -1.00
CA ILE A 222 -7.88 19.89 0.36
C ILE A 222 -7.07 18.93 1.24
N GLY A 223 -6.45 17.90 0.68
CA GLY A 223 -5.72 16.87 1.42
C GLY A 223 -4.61 17.42 2.32
N PRO A 224 -3.68 18.25 1.80
CA PRO A 224 -2.60 18.82 2.61
C PRO A 224 -3.09 19.67 3.80
N LYS A 225 -4.30 20.23 3.70
CA LYS A 225 -4.90 21.10 4.72
C LYS A 225 -5.41 20.29 5.91
N PHE A 226 -5.86 19.07 5.68
CA PHE A 226 -6.15 18.10 6.76
C PHE A 226 -4.86 17.47 7.29
N GLU A 227 -3.95 17.04 6.40
CA GLU A 227 -2.70 16.37 6.78
C GLU A 227 -1.89 17.21 7.76
N HIS A 228 -1.76 18.51 7.50
CA HIS A 228 -0.96 19.44 8.30
C HIS A 228 -1.81 20.26 9.30
N HIS A 229 -3.05 19.86 9.56
CA HIS A 229 -3.93 20.61 10.45
C HIS A 229 -3.37 20.65 11.87
N GLU A 230 -3.49 21.79 12.55
CA GLU A 230 -2.94 22.01 13.90
C GLU A 230 -3.48 21.04 14.98
N MET A 231 -4.63 20.44 14.67
CA MET A 231 -5.31 19.45 15.50
C MET A 231 -4.68 18.06 15.41
N PHE A 232 -3.76 17.81 14.46
CA PHE A 232 -3.05 16.55 14.29
C PHE A 232 -1.53 16.76 14.42
N PRO A 233 -0.96 16.72 15.65
CA PRO A 233 0.47 16.94 15.87
C PRO A 233 1.40 15.99 15.12
N ALA A 234 0.95 14.74 14.89
CA ALA A 234 1.69 13.72 14.16
C ALA A 234 1.26 13.63 12.68
N ARG A 235 0.59 14.67 12.17
CA ARG A 235 -0.17 14.65 10.89
C ARG A 235 -1.26 13.58 10.90
N THR A 236 -2.02 13.47 9.82
CA THR A 236 -3.04 12.42 9.67
C THR A 236 -3.21 12.03 8.21
N ASN A 237 -3.52 10.75 7.98
CA ASN A 237 -4.17 10.34 6.75
C ASN A 237 -5.61 10.86 6.76
N THR A 238 -6.15 11.23 5.61
CA THR A 238 -7.50 11.77 5.50
C THR A 238 -8.29 10.98 4.47
N GLU A 239 -9.40 10.39 4.91
CA GLU A 239 -10.29 9.61 4.07
C GLU A 239 -11.60 10.36 3.85
N PHE A 240 -11.85 10.74 2.60
CA PHE A 240 -13.13 11.29 2.17
C PHE A 240 -14.03 10.14 1.71
N VAL A 241 -15.17 9.99 2.36
CA VAL A 241 -16.07 8.86 2.12
C VAL A 241 -17.41 9.34 1.60
N GLU A 242 -17.75 8.89 0.39
CA GLU A 242 -19.09 8.98 -0.14
C GLU A 242 -19.90 7.77 0.32
N ALA A 243 -20.84 7.99 1.24
CA ALA A 243 -21.79 6.97 1.64
C ALA A 243 -22.92 6.90 0.61
N HIS A 244 -22.84 5.96 -0.34
CA HIS A 244 -23.98 5.62 -1.17
C HIS A 244 -25.02 4.88 -0.31
N THR A 245 -26.07 5.59 0.10
CA THR A 245 -27.20 4.93 0.76
C THR A 245 -27.91 4.03 -0.25
N LEU A 246 -27.62 2.73 -0.23
CA LEU A 246 -28.57 1.75 -0.76
C LEU A 246 -29.78 1.81 0.17
N LYS A 247 -30.85 2.50 -0.26
CA LYS A 247 -32.15 2.39 0.41
C LYS A 247 -32.60 0.93 0.32
N CYS A 248 -32.25 0.13 1.30
CA CYS A 248 -32.93 -1.12 1.58
C CYS A 248 -34.09 -0.75 2.50
N GLU A 249 -35.32 -0.86 2.00
CA GLU A 249 -36.54 -0.62 2.78
C GLU A 249 -36.72 -1.73 3.84
N PHE A 250 -35.94 -1.70 4.92
CA PHE A 250 -36.27 -2.40 6.16
C PHE A 250 -35.73 -1.61 7.35
N GLY A 251 -36.65 -1.02 8.12
CA GLY A 251 -36.53 -0.72 9.54
C GLY A 251 -35.32 0.13 9.99
N SER A 252 -35.58 1.40 10.31
CA SER A 252 -34.71 2.33 11.01
C SER A 252 -33.74 1.69 12.03
N VAL A 253 -32.44 1.69 11.73
CA VAL A 253 -31.38 1.42 12.72
C VAL A 253 -30.25 2.44 12.53
N VAL A 254 -30.24 3.46 13.38
CA VAL A 254 -29.18 4.48 13.48
C VAL A 254 -27.96 3.89 14.19
N LEU A 255 -27.29 2.93 13.55
CA LEU A 255 -26.04 2.30 14.04
C LEU A 255 -24.93 2.34 12.98
N GLU A 256 -25.01 3.25 12.01
CA GLU A 256 -24.35 3.03 10.72
C GLU A 256 -22.95 3.60 10.58
N GLN A 257 -22.57 4.75 11.17
CA GLN A 257 -21.32 5.42 10.74
C GLN A 257 -20.02 4.90 11.35
N LEU A 258 -19.96 4.56 12.64
CA LEU A 258 -18.72 3.99 13.22
C LEU A 258 -18.44 2.61 12.62
N LEU A 259 -19.51 1.83 12.41
CA LEU A 259 -19.44 0.57 11.69
C LEU A 259 -19.06 0.81 10.21
N LEU A 260 -19.53 1.88 9.57
CA LEU A 260 -19.11 2.25 8.21
C LEU A 260 -17.64 2.65 8.15
N VAL A 261 -17.10 3.39 9.12
CA VAL A 261 -15.67 3.73 9.19
C VAL A 261 -14.85 2.46 9.33
N VAL A 262 -15.23 1.58 10.25
CA VAL A 262 -14.60 0.26 10.42
C VAL A 262 -14.77 -0.58 9.15
N LEU A 263 -15.93 -0.55 8.48
CA LEU A 263 -16.19 -1.27 7.24
C LEU A 263 -15.50 -0.67 6.01
N VAL A 264 -15.21 0.63 5.98
CA VAL A 264 -14.48 1.30 4.89
C VAL A 264 -13.00 0.97 5.02
N LEU A 265 -12.47 1.08 6.24
CA LEU A 265 -11.14 0.54 6.57
C LEU A 265 -11.10 -0.98 6.33
N ALA A 266 -12.20 -1.70 6.59
CA ALA A 266 -12.30 -3.13 6.36
C ALA A 266 -12.63 -3.54 4.91
N ARG A 267 -13.12 -2.67 4.03
CA ARG A 267 -13.40 -2.98 2.61
C ARG A 267 -12.23 -2.66 1.70
N LEU A 268 -11.26 -1.88 2.17
CA LEU A 268 -9.88 -1.96 1.68
C LEU A 268 -9.29 -3.38 1.86
N LEU A 269 -9.93 -4.28 2.64
CA LEU A 269 -9.52 -5.67 2.90
C LEU A 269 -10.04 -6.74 1.91
N LEU A 270 -10.67 -6.37 0.78
CA LEU A 270 -10.93 -7.34 -0.32
C LEU A 270 -10.08 -7.06 -1.56
N PRO A 271 -8.81 -7.52 -1.62
CA PRO A 271 -8.04 -7.45 -2.86
C PRO A 271 -8.03 -8.80 -3.58
N LEU A 272 -8.36 -8.79 -4.87
CA LEU A 272 -7.78 -9.74 -5.81
C LEU A 272 -6.32 -9.32 -6.03
N PHE A 273 -5.37 -10.11 -5.54
CA PHE A 273 -3.93 -9.80 -5.66
C PHE A 273 -3.37 -10.29 -7.00
N LEU A 274 -2.57 -9.45 -7.67
CA LEU A 274 -1.69 -9.86 -8.77
C LEU A 274 -0.24 -9.98 -8.28
N ARG A 275 0.44 -11.07 -8.67
CA ARG A 275 1.85 -11.35 -8.37
C ARG A 275 2.68 -11.36 -9.66
N ALA A 276 3.87 -10.77 -9.61
CA ALA A 276 4.90 -10.91 -10.65
C ALA A 276 6.28 -11.08 -10.01
N GLU A 277 7.05 -12.07 -10.46
CA GLU A 277 8.45 -12.27 -10.04
C GLU A 277 9.39 -11.70 -11.09
N LEU A 278 10.33 -10.86 -10.65
CA LEU A 278 11.24 -10.12 -11.52
C LEU A 278 12.62 -10.02 -10.87
N SER A 279 13.66 -9.76 -11.65
CA SER A 279 15.01 -9.53 -11.15
C SER A 279 15.67 -8.46 -11.99
N VAL A 280 16.28 -7.47 -11.35
CA VAL A 280 16.94 -6.34 -12.02
C VAL A 280 18.38 -6.18 -11.51
N ASN A 281 19.27 -5.69 -12.37
CA ASN A 281 20.62 -5.30 -11.96
C ASN A 281 20.54 -3.88 -11.37
N VAL A 282 21.03 -3.68 -10.15
CA VAL A 282 21.06 -2.37 -9.45
C VAL A 282 22.48 -1.83 -9.41
#